data_AF-E9SBA6-F1
#
_entry.id   AF-E9SBA6-F1
#
_cell.length_a   1.000
_cell.length_b   1.000
_cell.length_c   1.000
_cell.angle_alpha   90.00
_cell.angle_beta   90.00
_cell.angle_gamma   90.00
#
_symmetry.space_group_name_H-M   'P 1'
#
loop_
_entity.id
_entity.type
_entity.pdbx_description
1 polymer ?
#
loop_
_entity_poly.entity_id
_entity_poly.type
_entity_poly.pdbx_seq_one_letter_code
_entity_poly.pdbx_strand_id
1 'polypeptide(L)'
;MLLAVLCVGGTACGMSGKNESDADSTASQTEEVKGMKGTRLTAENAKLIGRTYLAESGTLWCGLSGSGAEFEFTGKNLDIMVEGDKVSWSGQKDNYTRIAIYVDGERVVDDMLNEGLKKYTPISGDTEVTKTVRIVKLSETAMSCFGIMPIQLEEGASVKPTEQKAHKIEFIGDSITCGYGVDDEDPTHKFKTSTEDVTRAYAYKTAENLNAEYSMFSISGWGIISGWTGDGKQKPDQQIPLYYEKMGFSYGAFGDKQPQDIDWDYSLYQPELVVINLGTNDDSYCTTNADRQQDYVEGYAEFLKTVRKNNPDARILCVLGIMGDRLYPYVEAAVEKYSTDTGDTNISAFHLEPQNTAEDGLVADYHPTEKTHTKASDALTAEIKRIMGW
;
A
#
# COMPACT_ATOMS: atom_id res chain seq x y z
N MET A 1 20.44 4.73 27.19
CA MET A 1 20.70 4.87 28.64
C MET A 1 19.58 4.16 29.37
N LEU A 2 19.95 3.12 30.13
CA LEU A 2 19.18 2.24 31.02
C LEU A 2 18.05 1.34 30.47
N LEU A 3 18.43 0.06 30.31
CA LEU A 3 17.63 -1.12 30.64
C LEU A 3 17.06 -1.04 32.06
N ALA A 4 15.81 -1.44 32.26
CA ALA A 4 15.27 -1.78 33.57
C ALA A 4 14.89 -3.27 33.60
N VAL A 5 15.76 -4.03 34.28
CA VAL A 5 15.51 -5.38 34.79
C VAL A 5 14.60 -5.25 36.01
N LEU A 6 13.52 -6.02 36.07
CA LEU A 6 12.70 -6.16 37.28
C LEU A 6 12.68 -7.62 37.72
N CYS A 7 13.30 -7.82 38.89
CA CYS A 7 13.39 -9.08 39.61
C CYS A 7 12.03 -9.50 40.18
N VAL A 8 11.86 -10.82 40.21
CA VAL A 8 10.75 -11.57 40.77
C VAL A 8 10.87 -11.67 42.30
N GLY A 9 9.74 -11.57 43.02
CA GLY A 9 9.63 -12.02 44.39
C GLY A 9 8.32 -11.63 45.07
N GLY A 10 7.46 -12.60 45.38
CA GLY A 10 6.29 -12.43 46.26
C GLY A 10 5.16 -13.44 46.04
N THR A 11 5.17 -14.52 46.81
CA THR A 11 4.14 -15.58 46.92
C THR A 11 2.87 -15.14 47.66
N ALA A 12 1.68 -15.56 47.17
CA ALA A 12 0.74 -16.50 47.81
C ALA A 12 -0.77 -16.22 47.57
N CYS A 13 -1.44 -17.25 47.03
CA CYS A 13 -2.83 -17.73 47.20
C CYS A 13 -4.05 -16.79 47.18
N GLY A 14 -4.96 -17.10 46.25
CA GLY A 14 -6.40 -16.82 46.33
C GLY A 14 -7.17 -17.43 45.17
N MET A 15 -7.91 -18.51 45.42
CA MET A 15 -8.75 -19.25 44.45
C MET A 15 -9.97 -18.44 43.99
N SER A 16 -10.37 -18.57 42.73
CA SER A 16 -11.69 -19.10 42.28
C SER A 16 -11.97 -18.68 40.83
N GLY A 17 -12.44 -19.64 40.04
CA GLY A 17 -12.32 -19.63 38.58
C GLY A 17 -13.38 -18.85 37.80
N LYS A 18 -13.20 -18.91 36.47
CA LYS A 18 -14.25 -19.02 35.46
C LYS A 18 -13.64 -19.19 34.07
N ASN A 19 -14.13 -20.21 33.38
CA ASN A 19 -14.32 -20.37 31.93
C ASN A 19 -13.09 -20.27 31.00
N GLU A 20 -12.44 -21.42 30.80
CA GLU A 20 -11.86 -21.79 29.50
C GLU A 20 -13.01 -22.22 28.58
N SER A 21 -13.44 -21.38 27.64
CA SER A 21 -14.36 -21.83 26.58
C SER A 21 -14.36 -21.00 25.28
N ASP A 22 -13.36 -20.17 24.99
CA ASP A 22 -13.39 -19.32 23.78
C ASP A 22 -12.18 -19.49 22.83
N ALA A 23 -11.16 -20.29 23.20
CA ALA A 23 -9.99 -20.52 22.35
C ALA A 23 -10.14 -21.69 21.37
N ASP A 24 -11.06 -22.62 21.66
CA ASP A 24 -11.19 -23.89 20.92
C ASP A 24 -12.11 -23.76 19.69
N SER A 25 -13.07 -22.82 19.71
CA SER A 25 -14.01 -22.59 18.61
C SER A 25 -13.42 -21.79 17.43
N THR A 26 -12.48 -20.90 17.71
CA THR A 26 -11.75 -20.13 16.68
C THR A 26 -10.71 -20.98 15.97
N ALA A 27 -10.03 -21.87 16.70
CA ALA A 27 -9.10 -22.84 16.15
C ALA A 27 -9.79 -23.89 15.26
N SER A 28 -10.97 -24.39 15.66
CA SER A 28 -11.71 -25.37 14.85
C SER A 28 -12.28 -24.77 13.55
N GLN A 29 -12.72 -23.51 13.57
CA GLN A 29 -13.16 -22.81 12.35
C GLN A 29 -12.00 -22.46 11.41
N THR A 30 -10.81 -22.16 11.95
CA THR A 30 -9.62 -21.90 11.11
C THR A 30 -9.06 -23.18 10.47
N GLU A 31 -9.22 -24.35 11.09
CA GLU A 31 -8.84 -25.64 10.46
C GLU A 31 -9.86 -26.14 9.43
N GLU A 32 -11.17 -25.93 9.62
CA GLU A 32 -12.19 -26.30 8.60
C GLU A 32 -12.09 -25.47 7.30
N VAL A 33 -11.49 -24.28 7.38
CA VAL A 33 -11.38 -23.33 6.25
C VAL A 33 -10.04 -23.47 5.49
N LYS A 34 -9.00 -24.04 6.12
CA LYS A 34 -7.72 -24.36 5.47
C LYS A 34 -7.90 -25.53 4.50
N GLY A 35 -8.13 -25.22 3.23
CA GLY A 35 -8.34 -26.21 2.16
C GLY A 35 -9.68 -26.08 1.43
N MET A 36 -10.39 -24.96 1.59
CA MET A 36 -11.62 -24.67 0.83
C MET A 36 -11.41 -24.89 -0.68
N LYS A 37 -12.16 -25.84 -1.23
CA LYS A 37 -12.33 -26.02 -2.68
C LYS A 37 -13.11 -24.82 -3.19
N GLY A 38 -12.52 -24.00 -4.06
CA GLY A 38 -13.16 -22.81 -4.61
C GLY A 38 -12.36 -22.25 -5.77
N THR A 39 -12.88 -21.22 -6.42
CA THR A 39 -12.21 -20.53 -7.51
C THR A 39 -11.11 -19.63 -6.95
N ARG A 40 -9.85 -20.04 -7.13
CA ARG A 40 -8.68 -19.21 -6.79
C ARG A 40 -8.65 -18.00 -7.72
N LEU A 41 -8.42 -16.80 -7.18
CA LEU A 41 -8.26 -15.62 -8.01
C LEU A 41 -6.88 -15.64 -8.68
N THR A 42 -6.88 -15.71 -10.01
CA THR A 42 -5.69 -15.70 -10.86
C THR A 42 -5.94 -14.75 -12.04
N ALA A 43 -4.90 -14.43 -12.81
CA ALA A 43 -5.03 -13.60 -14.02
C ALA A 43 -6.02 -14.17 -15.07
N GLU A 44 -6.39 -15.45 -14.99
CA GLU A 44 -7.36 -16.08 -15.90
C GLU A 44 -8.81 -15.71 -15.57
N ASN A 45 -9.10 -15.36 -14.31
CA ASN A 45 -10.46 -15.18 -13.82
C ASN A 45 -10.67 -13.86 -13.04
N ALA A 46 -9.61 -13.11 -12.78
CA ALA A 46 -9.63 -11.80 -12.15
C ALA A 46 -8.46 -10.94 -12.63
N LYS A 47 -8.65 -9.63 -12.61
CA LYS A 47 -7.56 -8.65 -12.68
C LYS A 47 -6.94 -8.52 -11.30
N LEU A 48 -5.67 -8.89 -11.17
CA LEU A 48 -4.91 -8.70 -9.94
C LEU A 48 -4.41 -7.24 -9.88
N ILE A 49 -4.62 -6.57 -8.75
CA ILE A 49 -4.29 -5.14 -8.57
C ILE A 49 -3.04 -5.03 -7.71
N GLY A 50 -2.01 -4.33 -8.21
CA GLY A 50 -0.72 -4.21 -7.56
C GLY A 50 0.00 -5.54 -7.39
N ARG A 51 0.95 -5.60 -6.44
CA ARG A 51 1.70 -6.83 -6.15
C ARG A 51 0.90 -7.72 -5.22
N THR A 52 0.55 -8.92 -5.69
CA THR A 52 -0.20 -9.92 -4.93
C THR A 52 0.54 -11.26 -4.91
N TYR A 53 0.45 -12.00 -3.80
CA TYR A 53 1.08 -13.31 -3.64
C TYR A 53 0.03 -14.42 -3.54
N LEU A 54 -0.02 -15.33 -4.52
CA LEU A 54 -0.91 -16.49 -4.47
C LEU A 54 -0.25 -17.65 -3.72
N ALA A 55 -0.74 -17.94 -2.52
CA ALA A 55 -0.25 -19.05 -1.70
C ALA A 55 -0.72 -20.41 -2.25
N GLU A 56 -0.04 -21.49 -1.86
CA GLU A 56 -0.41 -22.87 -2.23
C GLU A 56 -1.84 -23.25 -1.79
N SER A 57 -2.29 -22.66 -0.67
CA SER A 57 -3.67 -22.77 -0.16
C SER A 57 -4.71 -22.24 -1.15
N GLY A 58 -4.31 -21.38 -2.09
CA GLY A 58 -5.19 -20.64 -2.99
C GLY A 58 -5.59 -19.25 -2.47
N THR A 59 -5.12 -18.84 -1.28
CA THR A 59 -5.31 -17.49 -0.75
C THR A 59 -4.44 -16.50 -1.54
N LEU A 60 -5.05 -15.42 -2.04
CA LEU A 60 -4.37 -14.32 -2.70
C LEU A 60 -4.03 -13.23 -1.67
N TRP A 61 -2.78 -13.18 -1.24
CA TRP A 61 -2.28 -12.23 -0.24
C TRP A 61 -1.97 -10.86 -0.83
N CYS A 62 -2.37 -9.83 -0.09
CA CYS A 62 -2.27 -8.41 -0.42
C CYS A 62 -1.61 -7.67 0.75
N GLY A 63 -0.50 -6.98 0.48
CA GLY A 63 0.26 -6.22 1.48
C GLY A 63 0.28 -4.73 1.20
N LEU A 64 0.65 -4.35 -0.02
CA LEU A 64 0.79 -2.96 -0.45
C LEU A 64 -0.54 -2.20 -0.48
N SER A 65 -0.51 -0.90 -0.23
CA SER A 65 -1.68 -0.03 -0.35
C SER A 65 -2.30 -0.16 -1.74
N GLY A 66 -3.62 -0.25 -1.81
CA GLY A 66 -4.34 -0.33 -3.07
C GLY A 66 -4.30 -1.71 -3.75
N SER A 67 -3.56 -2.69 -3.21
CA SER A 67 -3.49 -4.05 -3.76
C SER A 67 -4.77 -4.84 -3.52
N GLY A 68 -5.05 -5.82 -4.39
CA GLY A 68 -6.29 -6.58 -4.32
C GLY A 68 -6.63 -7.30 -5.63
N ALA A 69 -7.93 -7.44 -5.91
CA ALA A 69 -8.43 -8.06 -7.12
C ALA A 69 -9.74 -7.43 -7.60
N GLU A 70 -9.96 -7.43 -8.91
CA GLU A 70 -11.18 -7.00 -9.57
C GLU A 70 -11.66 -8.04 -10.59
N PHE A 71 -12.95 -8.33 -10.60
CA PHE A 71 -13.55 -9.29 -11.52
C PHE A 71 -15.00 -8.91 -11.82
N GLU A 72 -15.49 -9.34 -12.99
CA GLU A 72 -16.93 -9.35 -13.25
C GLU A 72 -17.51 -10.65 -12.69
N PHE A 73 -18.48 -10.53 -11.80
CA PHE A 73 -19.24 -11.64 -11.22
C PHE A 73 -20.59 -11.74 -11.92
N THR A 74 -20.98 -12.96 -12.32
CA THR A 74 -22.36 -13.27 -12.74
C THR A 74 -22.93 -14.35 -11.81
N GLY A 75 -24.02 -14.04 -11.12
CA GLY A 75 -24.67 -14.95 -10.16
C GLY A 75 -25.68 -14.22 -9.27
N LYS A 76 -26.20 -14.90 -8.24
CA LYS A 76 -27.23 -14.35 -7.34
C LYS A 76 -26.67 -13.80 -6.03
N ASN A 77 -25.79 -14.58 -5.39
CA ASN A 77 -25.13 -14.22 -4.15
C ASN A 77 -23.62 -14.36 -4.33
N LEU A 78 -22.88 -13.42 -3.75
CA LEU A 78 -21.42 -13.48 -3.69
C LEU A 78 -20.99 -13.34 -2.24
N ASP A 79 -20.43 -14.42 -1.70
CA ASP A 79 -19.72 -14.41 -0.42
C ASP A 79 -18.22 -14.32 -0.67
N ILE A 80 -17.57 -13.36 -0.01
CA ILE A 80 -16.12 -13.16 -0.04
C ILE A 80 -15.60 -13.43 1.35
N MET A 81 -14.79 -14.48 1.47
CA MET A 81 -14.04 -14.78 2.67
C MET A 81 -12.67 -14.11 2.57
N VAL A 82 -12.28 -13.38 3.61
CA VAL A 82 -10.93 -12.84 3.74
C VAL A 82 -10.26 -13.37 5.00
N GLU A 83 -8.94 -13.49 4.93
CA GLU A 83 -8.06 -13.90 6.01
C GLU A 83 -7.22 -12.70 6.44
N GLY A 84 -7.30 -12.31 7.72
CA GLY A 84 -6.36 -11.35 8.30
C GLY A 84 -5.04 -12.04 8.62
N ASP A 85 -3.93 -11.30 8.64
CA ASP A 85 -2.72 -11.83 9.27
C ASP A 85 -2.79 -11.79 10.80
N LYS A 86 -1.74 -12.29 11.47
CA LYS A 86 -1.64 -12.32 12.94
C LYS A 86 -1.85 -10.98 13.64
N VAL A 87 -1.66 -9.85 12.95
CA VAL A 87 -1.84 -8.51 13.52
C VAL A 87 -3.31 -8.25 13.78
N SER A 88 -4.20 -8.76 12.92
CA SER A 88 -5.66 -8.58 12.97
C SER A 88 -6.32 -9.07 14.27
N TRP A 89 -5.66 -9.96 15.03
CA TRP A 89 -6.12 -10.43 16.34
C TRP A 89 -5.07 -10.30 17.45
N SER A 90 -4.03 -9.48 17.23
CA SER A 90 -2.96 -9.25 18.21
C SER A 90 -3.35 -8.34 19.37
N GLY A 91 -4.49 -7.64 19.27
CA GLY A 91 -4.89 -6.55 20.17
C GLY A 91 -4.31 -5.18 19.77
N GLN A 92 -3.41 -5.10 18.78
CA GLN A 92 -2.88 -3.85 18.22
C GLN A 92 -3.85 -3.21 17.23
N LYS A 93 -5.00 -2.73 17.72
CA LYS A 93 -6.12 -2.26 16.90
C LYS A 93 -5.75 -1.17 15.89
N ASP A 94 -4.80 -0.30 16.24
CA ASP A 94 -4.33 0.78 15.37
C ASP A 94 -3.56 0.26 14.13
N ASN A 95 -3.17 -1.01 14.12
CA ASN A 95 -2.40 -1.66 13.05
C ASN A 95 -3.20 -2.68 12.23
N TYR A 96 -4.49 -2.85 12.50
CA TYR A 96 -5.34 -3.82 11.80
C TYR A 96 -5.47 -3.47 10.31
N THR A 97 -5.74 -4.46 9.45
CA THR A 97 -5.90 -4.16 8.03
C THR A 97 -7.23 -3.44 7.79
N ARG A 98 -7.21 -2.31 7.09
CA ARG A 98 -8.43 -1.67 6.56
C ARG A 98 -8.64 -2.12 5.12
N ILE A 99 -9.85 -2.55 4.79
CA ILE A 99 -10.21 -2.99 3.42
C ILE A 99 -11.46 -2.30 2.92
N ALA A 100 -11.61 -2.30 1.59
CA ALA A 100 -12.86 -1.93 0.93
C ALA A 100 -13.29 -2.97 -0.10
N ILE A 101 -14.60 -3.10 -0.31
CA ILE A 101 -15.20 -3.84 -1.42
C ILE A 101 -16.12 -2.90 -2.18
N TYR A 102 -15.95 -2.86 -3.50
CA TYR A 102 -16.76 -2.08 -4.42
C TYR A 102 -17.63 -2.99 -5.28
N VAL A 103 -18.86 -2.57 -5.56
CA VAL A 103 -19.78 -3.17 -6.53
C VAL A 103 -20.20 -2.10 -7.52
N ASP A 104 -19.92 -2.30 -8.81
CA ASP A 104 -20.14 -1.32 -9.89
C ASP A 104 -19.58 0.08 -9.56
N GLY A 105 -18.43 0.11 -8.87
CA GLY A 105 -17.76 1.35 -8.45
C GLY A 105 -18.28 1.96 -7.14
N GLU A 106 -19.37 1.45 -6.56
CA GLU A 106 -19.87 1.90 -5.25
C GLU A 106 -19.15 1.15 -4.13
N ARG A 107 -18.56 1.87 -3.16
CA ARG A 107 -17.94 1.27 -1.96
C ARG A 107 -19.03 0.75 -1.03
N VAL A 108 -19.28 -0.56 -1.06
CA VAL A 108 -20.31 -1.23 -0.23
C VAL A 108 -19.75 -1.79 1.07
N VAL A 109 -18.43 -1.95 1.17
CA VAL A 109 -17.71 -2.32 2.40
C VAL A 109 -16.56 -1.35 2.63
N ASP A 110 -16.43 -0.88 3.86
CA ASP A 110 -15.26 -0.20 4.44
C ASP A 110 -15.13 -0.76 5.86
N ASP A 111 -14.10 -1.56 6.12
CA ASP A 111 -14.03 -2.31 7.37
C ASP A 111 -12.60 -2.55 7.84
N MET A 112 -12.45 -2.69 9.16
CA MET A 112 -11.24 -3.13 9.83
C MET A 112 -11.29 -4.64 10.03
N LEU A 113 -10.25 -5.35 9.61
CA LEU A 113 -10.07 -6.77 9.90
C LEU A 113 -9.57 -6.94 11.33
N ASN A 114 -10.49 -7.30 12.21
CA ASN A 114 -10.28 -7.43 13.65
C ASN A 114 -10.39 -8.88 14.17
N GLU A 115 -10.37 -9.84 13.24
CA GLU A 115 -10.43 -11.28 13.47
C GLU A 115 -9.69 -12.01 12.34
N GLY A 116 -9.41 -13.30 12.52
CA GLY A 116 -8.58 -14.06 11.56
C GLY A 116 -9.29 -14.41 10.26
N LEU A 117 -10.60 -14.65 10.30
CA LEU A 117 -11.42 -14.93 9.12
C LEU A 117 -12.67 -14.07 9.18
N LYS A 118 -13.01 -13.41 8.08
CA LYS A 118 -14.19 -12.55 8.01
C LYS A 118 -14.92 -12.74 6.68
N LYS A 119 -16.25 -12.76 6.74
CA LYS A 119 -17.13 -12.93 5.58
C LYS A 119 -17.81 -11.62 5.21
N TYR A 120 -17.81 -11.30 3.93
CA TYR A 120 -18.60 -10.21 3.35
C TYR A 120 -19.55 -10.76 2.28
N THR A 121 -20.76 -10.22 2.22
CA THR A 121 -21.78 -10.59 1.22
C THR A 121 -22.16 -9.34 0.43
N PRO A 122 -21.30 -8.83 -0.47
CA PRO A 122 -21.56 -7.59 -1.22
C PRO A 122 -22.70 -7.69 -2.24
N ILE A 123 -23.06 -8.91 -2.66
CA ILE A 123 -24.18 -9.15 -3.58
C ILE A 123 -25.06 -10.23 -2.95
N SER A 124 -26.34 -9.94 -2.79
CA SER A 124 -27.34 -10.91 -2.36
C SER A 124 -28.70 -10.61 -3.00
N GLY A 125 -29.39 -11.65 -3.46
CA GLY A 125 -30.72 -11.52 -4.05
C GLY A 125 -31.23 -12.83 -4.68
N ASP A 126 -32.45 -12.78 -5.20
CA ASP A 126 -33.12 -13.94 -5.79
C ASP A 126 -32.90 -14.09 -7.31
N THR A 127 -32.41 -13.03 -7.95
CA THR A 127 -32.19 -12.92 -9.41
C THR A 127 -30.72 -12.86 -9.73
N GLU A 128 -30.34 -13.47 -10.86
CA GLU A 128 -28.99 -13.37 -11.38
C GLU A 128 -28.68 -11.93 -11.79
N VAL A 129 -27.48 -11.47 -11.42
CA VAL A 129 -26.93 -10.17 -11.80
C VAL A 129 -25.52 -10.36 -12.36
N THR A 130 -25.11 -9.44 -13.23
CA THR A 130 -23.72 -9.28 -13.64
C THR A 130 -23.20 -7.96 -13.09
N LYS A 131 -22.13 -8.01 -12.30
CA LYS A 131 -21.59 -6.87 -11.53
C LYS A 131 -20.07 -6.87 -11.54
N THR A 132 -19.46 -5.69 -11.57
CA THR A 132 -18.01 -5.56 -11.33
C THR A 132 -17.76 -5.49 -9.84
N VAL A 133 -16.92 -6.38 -9.33
CA VAL A 133 -16.54 -6.46 -7.92
C VAL A 133 -15.06 -6.19 -7.79
N ARG A 134 -14.68 -5.27 -6.90
CA ARG A 134 -13.29 -4.94 -6.60
C ARG A 134 -13.03 -4.96 -5.10
N ILE A 135 -12.04 -5.74 -4.68
CA ILE A 135 -11.60 -5.87 -3.28
C ILE A 135 -10.23 -5.21 -3.19
N VAL A 136 -10.05 -4.27 -2.27
CA VAL A 136 -8.82 -3.45 -2.17
C VAL A 136 -8.39 -3.26 -0.72
N LYS A 137 -7.07 -3.34 -0.48
CA LYS A 137 -6.45 -2.89 0.77
C LYS A 137 -6.40 -1.37 0.83
N LEU A 138 -6.95 -0.78 1.89
CA LEU A 138 -6.88 0.66 2.10
C LEU A 138 -5.63 1.09 2.86
N SER A 139 -5.23 0.32 3.88
CA SER A 139 -4.06 0.61 4.72
C SER A 139 -2.74 0.13 4.12
N GLU A 140 -1.62 0.65 4.62
CA GLU A 140 -0.26 0.38 4.16
C GLU A 140 0.30 -0.98 4.56
N THR A 141 1.36 -1.40 3.85
CA THR A 141 1.99 -2.72 4.01
C THR A 141 2.68 -2.93 5.34
N ALA A 142 3.28 -1.90 5.94
CA ALA A 142 4.15 -2.09 7.10
C ALA A 142 3.41 -2.71 8.28
N MET A 143 2.14 -2.38 8.45
CA MET A 143 1.38 -2.73 9.65
C MET A 143 0.77 -4.13 9.60
N SER A 144 0.17 -4.48 8.48
CA SER A 144 -0.62 -5.71 8.35
C SER A 144 -0.91 -6.05 6.90
N CYS A 145 -1.23 -7.32 6.67
CA CYS A 145 -1.62 -7.91 5.39
C CYS A 145 -3.00 -8.55 5.50
N PHE A 146 -3.63 -8.82 4.35
CA PHE A 146 -4.81 -9.69 4.29
C PHE A 146 -4.77 -10.58 3.05
N GLY A 147 -5.51 -11.68 3.10
CA GLY A 147 -5.66 -12.64 2.02
C GLY A 147 -7.10 -12.72 1.54
N ILE A 148 -7.31 -12.74 0.22
CA ILE A 148 -8.59 -13.06 -0.39
C ILE A 148 -8.62 -14.58 -0.60
N MET A 149 -9.55 -15.26 0.08
CA MET A 149 -9.67 -16.72 -0.02
C MET A 149 -10.31 -17.14 -1.36
N PRO A 150 -10.18 -18.42 -1.77
CA PRO A 150 -10.88 -18.91 -2.96
C PRO A 150 -12.39 -18.62 -2.92
N ILE A 151 -12.91 -18.04 -4.00
CA ILE A 151 -14.31 -17.65 -4.12
C ILE A 151 -15.19 -18.88 -4.26
N GLN A 152 -16.20 -18.98 -3.40
CA GLN A 152 -17.22 -20.02 -3.47
C GLN A 152 -18.32 -19.58 -4.43
N LEU A 153 -18.43 -20.25 -5.56
CA LEU A 153 -19.45 -19.96 -6.57
C LEU A 153 -20.59 -20.97 -6.45
N GLU A 154 -21.82 -20.46 -6.41
CA GLU A 154 -23.02 -21.28 -6.58
C GLU A 154 -23.05 -21.91 -7.99
N GLU A 155 -23.86 -22.96 -8.18
CA GLU A 155 -24.03 -23.59 -9.48
C GLU A 155 -24.52 -22.57 -10.53
N GLY A 156 -23.80 -22.46 -11.65
CA GLY A 156 -24.08 -21.48 -12.72
C GLY A 156 -23.45 -20.10 -12.52
N ALA A 157 -22.93 -19.79 -11.32
CA ALA A 157 -22.21 -18.54 -11.10
C ALA A 157 -20.80 -18.58 -11.70
N SER A 158 -20.29 -17.41 -12.10
CA SER A 158 -18.97 -17.28 -12.72
C SER A 158 -18.27 -15.97 -12.33
N VAL A 159 -16.95 -16.00 -12.42
CA VAL A 159 -16.09 -14.81 -12.36
C VAL A 159 -15.17 -14.80 -13.57
N LYS A 160 -14.93 -13.62 -14.12
CA LYS A 160 -13.99 -13.39 -15.23
C LYS A 160 -13.24 -12.07 -14.99
N PRO A 161 -12.02 -11.90 -15.54
CA PRO A 161 -11.29 -10.65 -15.37
C PRO A 161 -12.04 -9.49 -16.04
N THR A 162 -11.92 -8.30 -15.44
CA THR A 162 -12.36 -7.06 -16.10
C THR A 162 -11.43 -6.68 -17.24
N GLU A 163 -11.91 -5.87 -18.17
CA GLU A 163 -11.11 -5.37 -19.29
C GLU A 163 -9.89 -4.60 -18.78
N GLN A 164 -8.73 -4.85 -19.38
CA GLN A 164 -7.51 -4.11 -19.05
C GLN A 164 -7.67 -2.64 -19.45
N LYS A 165 -7.19 -1.74 -18.59
CA LYS A 165 -7.12 -0.31 -18.92
C LYS A 165 -6.00 -0.09 -19.95
N ALA A 166 -6.11 1.00 -20.72
CA ALA A 166 -5.14 1.32 -21.77
C ALA A 166 -3.75 1.61 -21.21
N HIS A 167 -3.69 2.13 -19.97
CA HIS A 167 -2.46 2.60 -19.36
C HIS A 167 -2.12 1.92 -18.05
N LYS A 168 -0.82 1.81 -17.75
CA LYS A 168 -0.30 1.25 -16.48
C LYS A 168 0.72 2.18 -15.84
N ILE A 169 0.53 2.47 -14.56
CA ILE A 169 1.41 3.33 -13.76
C ILE A 169 1.85 2.59 -12.49
N GLU A 170 3.15 2.60 -12.17
CA GLU A 170 3.60 2.26 -10.80
C GLU A 170 3.92 3.53 -10.02
N PHE A 171 3.38 3.65 -8.82
CA PHE A 171 3.71 4.71 -7.87
C PHE A 171 4.63 4.16 -6.78
N ILE A 172 5.77 4.81 -6.57
CA ILE A 172 6.72 4.50 -5.50
C ILE A 172 6.72 5.69 -4.55
N GLY A 173 6.57 5.47 -3.25
CA GLY A 173 6.55 6.62 -2.33
C GLY A 173 6.53 6.29 -0.84
N ASP A 174 6.11 7.28 -0.07
CA ASP A 174 6.04 7.23 1.39
C ASP A 174 4.59 7.33 1.89
N SER A 175 4.39 7.87 3.09
CA SER A 175 3.08 8.06 3.74
C SER A 175 2.11 8.89 2.90
N ILE A 176 2.62 9.81 2.07
CA ILE A 176 1.79 10.63 1.18
C ILE A 176 1.15 9.75 0.09
N THR A 177 1.87 8.75 -0.40
CA THR A 177 1.34 7.78 -1.38
C THR A 177 0.40 6.78 -0.71
N CYS A 178 0.63 6.44 0.56
CA CYS A 178 -0.26 5.57 1.35
C CYS A 178 -1.62 6.20 1.66
N GLY A 179 -1.75 7.52 1.65
CA GLY A 179 -2.96 8.23 2.10
C GLY A 179 -3.04 8.32 3.64
N TYR A 180 -1.89 8.43 4.29
CA TYR A 180 -1.75 8.47 5.75
C TYR A 180 -2.71 9.48 6.39
N GLY A 181 -3.54 9.01 7.31
CA GLY A 181 -4.35 9.85 8.18
C GLY A 181 -5.44 10.66 7.48
N VAL A 182 -5.67 10.50 6.17
CA VAL A 182 -6.56 11.34 5.35
C VAL A 182 -8.02 11.42 5.85
N ASP A 183 -8.45 10.48 6.69
CA ASP A 183 -9.78 10.46 7.34
C ASP A 183 -9.80 11.12 8.74
N ASP A 184 -8.70 11.72 9.20
CA ASP A 184 -8.56 12.34 10.53
C ASP A 184 -8.01 13.77 10.46
N GLU A 185 -8.91 14.75 10.39
CA GLU A 185 -8.59 16.18 10.25
C GLU A 185 -7.99 16.83 11.52
N ASP A 186 -7.64 16.07 12.55
CA ASP A 186 -6.88 16.57 13.70
C ASP A 186 -5.37 16.29 13.52
N PRO A 187 -4.53 17.31 13.25
CA PRO A 187 -3.10 17.11 13.02
C PRO A 187 -2.31 16.68 14.26
N THR A 188 -2.90 16.74 15.45
CA THR A 188 -2.26 16.31 16.70
C THR A 188 -2.44 14.82 16.97
N HIS A 189 -3.40 14.17 16.29
CA HIS A 189 -3.59 12.74 16.34
C HIS A 189 -2.43 11.99 15.69
N LYS A 190 -2.32 10.72 16.06
CA LYS A 190 -1.27 9.80 15.64
C LYS A 190 -1.80 8.79 14.64
N PHE A 191 -0.88 8.23 13.86
CA PHE A 191 -1.15 7.19 12.89
C PHE A 191 -2.10 6.11 13.40
N LYS A 192 -3.10 5.79 12.58
CA LYS A 192 -3.90 4.56 12.67
C LYS A 192 -4.22 4.11 11.26
N THR A 193 -4.14 2.82 11.02
CA THR A 193 -4.63 2.19 9.78
C THR A 193 -6.11 2.46 9.52
N SER A 194 -6.91 2.71 10.56
CA SER A 194 -8.32 3.09 10.43
C SER A 194 -8.57 4.48 9.88
N THR A 195 -7.55 5.36 9.87
CA THR A 195 -7.66 6.73 9.35
C THR A 195 -6.88 6.92 8.04
N GLU A 196 -6.20 5.87 7.58
CA GLU A 196 -5.51 5.83 6.30
C GLU A 196 -6.44 5.30 5.21
N ASP A 197 -6.43 5.96 4.05
CA ASP A 197 -7.18 5.54 2.86
C ASP A 197 -6.44 5.92 1.58
N VAL A 198 -5.77 4.92 1.00
CA VAL A 198 -5.05 5.05 -0.28
C VAL A 198 -5.91 5.60 -1.41
N THR A 199 -7.23 5.36 -1.41
CA THR A 199 -8.12 5.81 -2.50
C THR A 199 -8.41 7.30 -2.46
N ARG A 200 -8.11 7.95 -1.33
CA ARG A 200 -8.14 9.41 -1.17
C ARG A 200 -6.76 10.04 -1.41
N ALA A 201 -5.72 9.25 -1.63
CA ALA A 201 -4.38 9.74 -1.93
C ALA A 201 -4.23 10.21 -3.38
N TYR A 202 -3.27 11.12 -3.61
CA TYR A 202 -3.01 11.72 -4.92
C TYR A 202 -2.68 10.67 -5.99
N ALA A 203 -1.96 9.60 -5.63
CA ALA A 203 -1.53 8.55 -6.53
C ALA A 203 -2.74 7.79 -7.11
N TYR A 204 -3.66 7.36 -6.24
CA TYR A 204 -4.90 6.69 -6.66
C TYR A 204 -5.75 7.60 -7.54
N LYS A 205 -5.99 8.84 -7.10
CA LYS A 205 -6.77 9.84 -7.85
C LYS A 205 -6.18 10.11 -9.24
N THR A 206 -4.85 10.14 -9.35
CA THR A 206 -4.15 10.35 -10.62
C THR A 206 -4.37 9.18 -11.57
N ALA A 207 -4.28 7.94 -11.08
CA ALA A 207 -4.57 6.77 -11.89
C ALA A 207 -6.02 6.76 -12.39
N GLU A 208 -6.99 7.15 -11.55
CA GLU A 208 -8.39 7.24 -11.95
C GLU A 208 -8.63 8.35 -12.98
N ASN A 209 -8.05 9.54 -12.78
CA ASN A 209 -8.13 10.67 -13.72
C ASN A 209 -7.59 10.34 -15.12
N LEU A 210 -6.63 9.40 -15.19
CA LEU A 210 -6.01 8.94 -16.42
C LEU A 210 -6.65 7.66 -16.97
N ASN A 211 -7.66 7.11 -16.29
CA ASN A 211 -8.20 5.78 -16.55
C ASN A 211 -7.09 4.74 -16.73
N ALA A 212 -6.12 4.74 -15.82
CA ALA A 212 -4.98 3.83 -15.81
C ALA A 212 -5.13 2.75 -14.73
N GLU A 213 -4.55 1.59 -14.99
CA GLU A 213 -4.22 0.60 -13.96
C GLU A 213 -3.06 1.12 -13.13
N TYR A 214 -3.01 0.71 -11.85
CA TYR A 214 -1.97 1.14 -10.94
C TYR A 214 -1.33 -0.04 -10.19
N SER A 215 -0.07 0.15 -9.82
CA SER A 215 0.61 -0.55 -8.74
C SER A 215 1.16 0.51 -7.77
N MET A 216 1.22 0.22 -6.48
CA MET A 216 1.78 1.13 -5.47
C MET A 216 2.78 0.39 -4.61
N PHE A 217 3.99 0.93 -4.49
CA PHE A 217 5.02 0.48 -3.57
C PHE A 217 5.37 1.64 -2.63
N SER A 218 4.65 1.73 -1.51
CA SER A 218 4.82 2.81 -0.55
C SER A 218 4.79 2.35 0.89
N ILE A 219 5.62 3.01 1.72
CA ILE A 219 5.77 2.70 3.14
C ILE A 219 5.96 4.00 3.92
N SER A 220 5.14 4.23 4.94
CA SER A 220 5.19 5.48 5.70
C SER A 220 6.51 5.67 6.44
N GLY A 221 7.03 6.90 6.38
CA GLY A 221 8.26 7.29 7.07
C GLY A 221 9.55 6.79 6.40
N TRP A 222 9.49 6.13 5.25
CA TRP A 222 10.67 5.60 4.55
C TRP A 222 11.15 6.54 3.45
N GLY A 223 12.46 6.53 3.21
CA GLY A 223 13.11 7.40 2.22
C GLY A 223 14.00 6.63 1.26
N ILE A 224 14.93 7.35 0.63
CA ILE A 224 15.95 6.83 -0.28
C ILE A 224 17.19 6.40 0.50
N ILE A 225 17.72 7.27 1.36
CA ILE A 225 18.92 7.03 2.17
C ILE A 225 18.61 6.96 3.67
N SER A 226 17.44 7.44 4.10
CA SER A 226 17.02 7.43 5.49
C SER A 226 15.51 7.44 5.62
N GLY A 227 14.99 6.71 6.61
CA GLY A 227 13.67 7.00 7.14
C GLY A 227 13.62 8.30 7.93
N TRP A 228 12.40 8.70 8.31
CA TRP A 228 12.12 9.92 9.05
C TRP A 228 12.87 9.94 10.40
N THR A 229 13.41 11.11 10.75
CA THR A 229 14.12 11.30 12.01
C THR A 229 13.85 12.66 12.63
N GLY A 230 13.49 12.65 13.91
CA GLY A 230 13.36 13.87 14.72
C GLY A 230 14.64 14.25 15.48
N ASP A 231 15.64 13.35 15.54
CA ASP A 231 16.89 13.56 16.29
C ASP A 231 18.11 13.79 15.40
N GLY A 232 17.89 13.91 14.09
CA GLY A 232 18.93 14.17 13.09
C GLY A 232 19.87 12.99 12.84
N LYS A 233 19.59 11.80 13.40
CA LYS A 233 20.33 10.56 13.11
C LYS A 233 19.67 9.80 11.97
N GLN A 234 20.50 9.28 11.07
CA GLN A 234 20.07 8.45 9.95
C GLN A 234 19.32 7.20 10.43
N LYS A 235 18.30 6.79 9.68
CA LYS A 235 17.56 5.54 9.83
C LYS A 235 17.80 4.66 8.61
N PRO A 236 18.95 3.98 8.51
CA PRO A 236 19.35 3.29 7.29
C PRO A 236 18.49 2.06 6.98
N ASP A 237 17.79 1.48 7.96
CA ASP A 237 16.95 0.30 7.75
C ASP A 237 15.53 0.66 7.21
N GLN A 238 15.24 1.95 7.03
CA GLN A 238 13.93 2.47 6.60
C GLN A 238 14.02 3.11 5.22
N GLN A 239 14.45 2.32 4.24
CA GLN A 239 14.72 2.75 2.87
C GLN A 239 13.88 1.92 1.88
N ILE A 240 13.15 2.61 1.00
CA ILE A 240 12.42 1.96 -0.09
C ILE A 240 13.35 1.12 -1.01
N PRO A 241 14.55 1.61 -1.40
CA PRO A 241 15.47 0.86 -2.24
C PRO A 241 15.80 -0.56 -1.75
N LEU A 242 15.83 -0.79 -0.44
CA LEU A 242 16.18 -2.10 0.14
C LEU A 242 15.15 -3.20 -0.19
N TYR A 243 13.89 -2.82 -0.44
CA TYR A 243 12.78 -3.77 -0.57
C TYR A 243 12.02 -3.62 -1.88
N TYR A 244 12.37 -2.66 -2.74
CA TYR A 244 11.66 -2.44 -4.00
C TYR A 244 11.65 -3.68 -4.91
N GLU A 245 12.66 -4.54 -4.88
CA GLU A 245 12.65 -5.81 -5.64
C GLU A 245 11.85 -6.95 -4.97
N LYS A 246 11.21 -6.67 -3.82
CA LYS A 246 10.43 -7.63 -3.03
C LYS A 246 8.92 -7.40 -3.17
N MET A 247 8.11 -8.28 -2.60
CA MET A 247 6.65 -8.09 -2.52
C MET A 247 6.23 -6.90 -1.63
N GLY A 248 7.10 -6.44 -0.74
CA GLY A 248 6.86 -5.33 0.19
C GLY A 248 7.69 -5.49 1.46
N PHE A 249 7.36 -4.72 2.48
CA PHE A 249 7.83 -4.93 3.86
C PHE A 249 6.63 -4.90 4.80
N SER A 250 6.55 -5.85 5.73
CA SER A 250 5.51 -5.87 6.75
C SER A 250 6.01 -6.45 8.07
N TYR A 251 5.49 -5.93 9.18
CA TYR A 251 5.55 -6.61 10.48
C TYR A 251 4.52 -7.76 10.59
N GLY A 252 3.55 -7.76 9.66
CA GLY A 252 2.59 -8.80 9.38
C GLY A 252 3.18 -9.99 8.62
N ALA A 253 2.35 -10.73 7.90
CA ALA A 253 2.81 -11.85 7.07
C ALA A 253 1.79 -12.22 5.97
N PHE A 254 2.30 -12.81 4.89
CA PHE A 254 1.51 -13.58 3.94
C PHE A 254 1.42 -15.03 4.42
N GLY A 255 0.50 -15.28 5.35
CA GLY A 255 0.43 -16.55 6.07
C GLY A 255 1.69 -16.80 6.89
N ASP A 256 2.54 -17.73 6.43
CA ASP A 256 3.81 -18.10 7.07
C ASP A 256 5.04 -17.40 6.48
N LYS A 257 4.88 -16.61 5.41
CA LYS A 257 5.99 -15.91 4.73
C LYS A 257 5.94 -14.40 4.99
N GLN A 258 7.12 -13.79 5.05
CA GLN A 258 7.25 -12.34 5.13
C GLN A 258 7.30 -11.74 3.70
N PRO A 259 6.58 -10.64 3.40
CA PRO A 259 6.64 -10.01 2.08
C PRO A 259 8.06 -9.62 1.64
N GLN A 260 8.89 -9.20 2.60
CA GLN A 260 10.28 -8.81 2.36
C GLN A 260 11.21 -9.98 1.97
N ASP A 261 10.78 -11.22 2.17
CA ASP A 261 11.56 -12.42 1.83
C ASP A 261 11.16 -13.03 0.47
N ILE A 262 10.22 -12.40 -0.25
CA ILE A 262 9.70 -12.87 -1.53
C ILE A 262 10.07 -11.87 -2.62
N ASP A 263 10.76 -12.34 -3.66
CA ASP A 263 11.08 -11.52 -4.84
C ASP A 263 9.82 -11.22 -5.64
N TRP A 264 9.70 -9.99 -6.14
CA TRP A 264 8.63 -9.61 -7.07
C TRP A 264 9.01 -9.98 -8.50
N ASP A 265 8.11 -10.69 -9.19
CA ASP A 265 8.24 -10.94 -10.62
C ASP A 265 7.70 -9.75 -11.42
N TYR A 266 8.61 -8.89 -11.87
CA TYR A 266 8.30 -7.71 -12.68
C TYR A 266 7.66 -8.04 -14.04
N SER A 267 7.72 -9.28 -14.52
CA SER A 267 7.01 -9.66 -15.76
C SER A 267 5.49 -9.65 -15.59
N LEU A 268 4.99 -9.72 -14.36
CA LEU A 268 3.57 -9.67 -14.04
C LEU A 268 2.97 -8.26 -14.20
N TYR A 269 3.79 -7.22 -14.08
CA TYR A 269 3.36 -5.83 -14.22
C TYR A 269 4.49 -4.96 -14.77
N GLN A 270 4.40 -4.61 -16.06
CA GLN A 270 5.29 -3.66 -16.74
C GLN A 270 4.52 -2.35 -16.98
N PRO A 271 4.77 -1.29 -16.17
CA PRO A 271 4.13 0.00 -16.37
C PRO A 271 4.72 0.75 -17.56
N GLU A 272 3.92 1.65 -18.14
CA GLU A 272 4.42 2.65 -19.09
C GLU A 272 5.09 3.83 -18.35
N LEU A 273 4.69 4.07 -17.11
CA LEU A 273 5.17 5.17 -16.27
C LEU A 273 5.43 4.69 -14.85
N VAL A 274 6.60 5.03 -14.31
CA VAL A 274 6.90 4.92 -12.88
C VAL A 274 6.99 6.32 -12.29
N VAL A 275 6.15 6.63 -11.29
CA VAL A 275 6.17 7.89 -10.55
C VAL A 275 6.81 7.66 -9.19
N ILE A 276 7.89 8.38 -8.87
CA ILE A 276 8.62 8.24 -7.60
C ILE A 276 8.44 9.52 -6.77
N ASN A 277 7.74 9.42 -5.66
CA ASN A 277 7.55 10.51 -4.69
C ASN A 277 8.26 10.19 -3.38
N LEU A 278 9.56 10.42 -3.35
CA LEU A 278 10.42 10.15 -2.21
C LEU A 278 11.39 11.30 -1.97
N GLY A 279 11.59 11.65 -0.71
CA GLY A 279 12.47 12.73 -0.28
C GLY A 279 11.99 13.43 0.98
N THR A 280 10.69 13.36 1.29
CA THR A 280 10.10 13.96 2.50
C THR A 280 10.80 13.48 3.77
N ASN A 281 11.01 12.16 3.87
CA ASN A 281 11.62 11.55 5.05
C ASN A 281 13.14 11.77 5.09
N ASP A 282 13.81 11.68 3.94
CA ASP A 282 15.22 12.00 3.81
C ASP A 282 15.52 13.45 4.22
N ASP A 283 14.61 14.38 3.92
CA ASP A 283 14.77 15.80 4.22
C ASP A 283 14.83 16.09 5.73
N SER A 284 14.18 15.25 6.55
CA SER A 284 14.29 15.31 8.03
C SER A 284 15.72 14.99 8.52
N TYR A 285 16.47 14.17 7.77
CA TYR A 285 17.86 13.83 8.03
C TYR A 285 18.83 14.81 7.35
N CYS A 286 18.59 15.14 6.09
CA CYS A 286 19.47 15.97 5.26
C CYS A 286 19.45 17.42 5.73
N THR A 287 18.26 17.97 5.97
CA THR A 287 18.06 19.39 6.34
C THR A 287 18.81 20.33 5.38
N THR A 288 19.75 21.12 5.88
CA THR A 288 20.63 22.00 5.09
C THR A 288 22.08 21.51 5.04
N ASN A 289 22.33 20.26 5.42
CA ASN A 289 23.67 19.67 5.39
C ASN A 289 24.01 19.21 3.97
N ALA A 290 24.94 19.91 3.33
CA ALA A 290 25.33 19.67 1.94
C ALA A 290 25.86 18.24 1.69
N ASP A 291 26.62 17.65 2.62
CA ASP A 291 27.15 16.30 2.47
C ASP A 291 26.01 15.27 2.44
N ARG A 292 25.05 15.40 3.35
CA ARG A 292 23.87 14.50 3.40
C ARG A 292 22.96 14.67 2.19
N GLN A 293 22.81 15.91 1.71
CA GLN A 293 22.05 16.18 0.49
C GLN A 293 22.75 15.58 -0.73
N GLN A 294 24.08 15.58 -0.78
CA GLN A 294 24.83 14.88 -1.82
C GLN A 294 24.70 13.36 -1.69
N ASP A 295 24.74 12.80 -0.49
CA ASP A 295 24.48 11.37 -0.26
C ASP A 295 23.10 10.98 -0.77
N TYR A 296 22.08 11.84 -0.61
CA TYR A 296 20.75 11.64 -1.16
C TYR A 296 20.76 11.62 -2.70
N VAL A 297 21.48 12.52 -3.35
CA VAL A 297 21.64 12.53 -4.82
C VAL A 297 22.24 11.20 -5.30
N GLU A 298 23.31 10.73 -4.66
CA GLU A 298 23.99 9.48 -5.02
C GLU A 298 23.07 8.27 -4.81
N GLY A 299 22.43 8.17 -3.63
CA GLY A 299 21.52 7.07 -3.32
C GLY A 299 20.30 7.03 -4.24
N TYR A 300 19.75 8.19 -4.60
CA TYR A 300 18.61 8.29 -5.51
C TYR A 300 19.00 7.88 -6.93
N ALA A 301 20.14 8.33 -7.43
CA ALA A 301 20.64 7.93 -8.75
C ALA A 301 20.89 6.41 -8.85
N GLU A 302 21.38 5.77 -7.78
CA GLU A 302 21.49 4.31 -7.72
C GLU A 302 20.12 3.63 -7.69
N PHE A 303 19.16 4.17 -6.93
CA PHE A 303 17.80 3.63 -6.93
C PHE A 303 17.14 3.72 -8.31
N LEU A 304 17.36 4.79 -9.06
CA LEU A 304 16.88 4.93 -10.44
C LEU A 304 17.44 3.83 -11.36
N LYS A 305 18.69 3.40 -11.16
CA LYS A 305 19.26 2.25 -11.88
C LYS A 305 18.50 0.97 -11.56
N THR A 306 18.11 0.75 -10.29
CA THR A 306 17.27 -0.38 -9.88
C THR A 306 15.87 -0.32 -10.49
N VAL A 307 15.24 0.87 -10.52
CA VAL A 307 13.92 1.05 -11.15
C VAL A 307 13.99 0.77 -12.65
N ARG A 308 14.96 1.33 -13.36
CA ARG A 308 15.16 1.09 -14.80
C ARG A 308 15.45 -0.38 -15.11
N LYS A 309 16.29 -1.05 -14.32
CA LYS A 309 16.61 -2.47 -14.48
C LYS A 309 15.35 -3.33 -14.52
N ASN A 310 14.37 -3.03 -13.67
CA ASN A 310 13.15 -3.82 -13.51
C ASN A 310 11.99 -3.34 -14.40
N ASN A 311 12.07 -2.11 -14.91
CA ASN A 311 11.08 -1.48 -15.81
C ASN A 311 11.80 -0.88 -17.03
N PRO A 312 12.33 -1.70 -17.94
CA PRO A 312 13.24 -1.25 -18.99
C PRO A 312 12.65 -0.17 -19.91
N ASP A 313 11.34 -0.25 -20.22
CA ASP A 313 10.69 0.63 -21.18
C ASP A 313 9.93 1.82 -20.54
N ALA A 314 9.70 1.78 -19.23
CA ALA A 314 8.86 2.76 -18.55
C ALA A 314 9.49 4.16 -18.57
N ARG A 315 8.71 5.22 -18.78
CA ARG A 315 9.18 6.56 -18.41
C ARG A 315 9.28 6.65 -16.90
N ILE A 316 10.32 7.27 -16.36
CA ILE A 316 10.43 7.53 -14.91
C ILE A 316 10.15 9.01 -14.64
N LEU A 317 9.23 9.31 -13.73
CA LEU A 317 8.91 10.67 -13.29
C LEU A 317 9.18 10.80 -11.80
N CYS A 318 10.22 11.54 -11.43
CA CYS A 318 10.56 11.82 -10.05
C CYS A 318 9.81 13.08 -9.60
N VAL A 319 9.02 12.99 -8.54
CA VAL A 319 8.22 14.10 -8.02
C VAL A 319 8.54 14.35 -6.56
N LEU A 320 8.45 15.61 -6.13
CA LEU A 320 8.58 15.97 -4.72
C LEU A 320 7.95 17.34 -4.48
N GLY A 321 7.37 17.54 -3.29
CA GLY A 321 7.07 18.88 -2.79
C GLY A 321 5.85 19.00 -1.88
N ILE A 322 4.91 18.04 -1.89
CA ILE A 322 3.63 18.13 -1.16
C ILE A 322 3.82 18.49 0.33
N MET A 323 4.76 17.86 1.02
CA MET A 323 5.07 18.13 2.45
C MET A 323 6.38 18.91 2.64
N GLY A 324 6.79 19.69 1.63
CA GLY A 324 8.04 20.43 1.60
C GLY A 324 8.92 20.03 0.42
N ASP A 325 9.68 20.99 -0.08
CA ASP A 325 10.36 20.91 -1.39
C ASP A 325 11.87 21.24 -1.31
N ARG A 326 12.44 21.32 -0.11
CA ARG A 326 13.86 21.65 0.08
C ARG A 326 14.80 20.69 -0.65
N LEU A 327 14.43 19.40 -0.76
CA LEU A 327 15.21 18.41 -1.52
C LEU A 327 14.90 18.37 -3.01
N TYR A 328 13.92 19.12 -3.53
CA TYR A 328 13.56 19.05 -4.95
C TYR A 328 14.73 19.35 -5.91
N PRO A 329 15.59 20.37 -5.66
CA PRO A 329 16.79 20.58 -6.49
C PRO A 329 17.76 19.38 -6.50
N TYR A 330 17.74 18.56 -5.44
CA TYR A 330 18.57 17.36 -5.34
C TYR A 330 17.91 16.15 -6.02
N VAL A 331 16.58 16.14 -6.14
CA VAL A 331 15.88 15.21 -7.05
C VAL A 331 16.26 15.51 -8.49
N GLU A 332 16.28 16.78 -8.90
CA GLU A 332 16.74 17.19 -10.23
C GLU A 332 18.20 16.77 -10.47
N ALA A 333 19.08 17.01 -9.50
CA ALA A 333 20.47 16.59 -9.57
C ALA A 333 20.64 15.06 -9.66
N ALA A 334 19.79 14.28 -8.98
CA ALA A 334 19.81 12.82 -9.08
C ALA A 334 19.40 12.32 -10.46
N VAL A 335 18.36 12.94 -11.06
CA VAL A 335 17.94 12.65 -12.43
C VAL A 335 19.05 13.00 -13.42
N GLU A 336 19.66 14.19 -13.31
CA GLU A 336 20.77 14.61 -14.17
C GLU A 336 21.98 13.66 -14.04
N LYS A 337 22.35 13.31 -12.81
CA LYS A 337 23.43 12.36 -12.54
C LYS A 337 23.15 11.01 -13.17
N TYR A 338 21.95 10.46 -12.93
CA TYR A 338 21.54 9.17 -13.51
C TYR A 338 21.64 9.19 -15.05
N SER A 339 21.11 10.24 -15.69
CA SER A 339 21.18 10.40 -17.15
C SER A 339 22.61 10.54 -17.65
N THR A 340 23.47 11.24 -16.91
CA THR A 340 24.90 11.39 -17.25
C THR A 340 25.65 10.07 -17.15
N ASP A 341 25.41 9.31 -16.08
CA ASP A 341 26.07 8.03 -15.81
C ASP A 341 25.67 6.93 -16.81
N THR A 342 24.42 6.94 -17.27
CA THR A 342 23.82 5.83 -18.03
C THR A 342 23.53 6.15 -19.49
N GLY A 343 23.39 7.42 -19.85
CA GLY A 343 22.89 7.88 -21.14
C GLY A 343 21.36 7.75 -21.31
N ASP A 344 20.63 7.24 -20.31
CA ASP A 344 19.17 7.17 -20.36
C ASP A 344 18.54 8.55 -20.11
N THR A 345 17.68 8.96 -21.03
CA THR A 345 16.96 10.25 -20.99
C THR A 345 15.45 10.06 -20.89
N ASN A 346 14.94 8.83 -20.77
CA ASN A 346 13.52 8.55 -20.55
C ASN A 346 13.12 8.71 -19.07
N ILE A 347 13.52 9.84 -18.51
CA ILE A 347 13.33 10.22 -17.12
C ILE A 347 13.17 11.75 -17.02
N SER A 348 12.38 12.23 -16.06
CA SER A 348 12.27 13.66 -15.75
C SER A 348 11.92 13.87 -14.28
N ALA A 349 12.15 15.09 -13.79
CA ALA A 349 11.67 15.56 -12.50
C ALA A 349 10.48 16.52 -12.66
N PHE A 350 9.58 16.54 -11.68
CA PHE A 350 8.46 17.48 -11.63
C PHE A 350 8.17 17.92 -10.18
N HIS A 351 8.17 19.24 -9.96
CA HIS A 351 7.88 19.83 -8.65
C HIS A 351 6.37 19.82 -8.39
N LEU A 352 6.00 19.42 -7.18
CA LEU A 352 4.63 19.55 -6.69
C LEU A 352 4.58 20.70 -5.68
N GLU A 353 3.52 21.49 -5.74
CA GLU A 353 3.35 22.60 -4.81
C GLU A 353 3.21 22.11 -3.36
N PRO A 354 3.91 22.73 -2.40
CA PRO A 354 3.71 22.43 -0.98
C PRO A 354 2.28 22.68 -0.51
N GLN A 355 1.84 21.87 0.43
CA GLN A 355 0.51 21.95 1.02
C GLN A 355 0.22 23.35 1.62
N ASN A 356 -0.93 23.92 1.24
CA ASN A 356 -1.38 25.21 1.79
C ASN A 356 -2.14 24.99 3.11
N THR A 357 -1.41 24.90 4.21
CA THR A 357 -1.98 24.55 5.53
C THR A 357 -3.03 25.53 6.05
N ALA A 358 -2.97 26.80 5.62
CA ALA A 358 -3.93 27.83 6.02
C ALA A 358 -5.28 27.69 5.30
N GLU A 359 -5.28 27.17 4.06
CA GLU A 359 -6.48 27.06 3.22
C GLU A 359 -7.05 25.64 3.19
N ASP A 360 -6.17 24.63 3.22
CA ASP A 360 -6.52 23.23 2.98
C ASP A 360 -6.55 22.41 4.27
N GLY A 361 -6.03 22.96 5.37
CA GLY A 361 -5.89 22.26 6.65
C GLY A 361 -4.78 21.20 6.63
N LEU A 362 -4.80 20.33 7.63
CA LEU A 362 -3.89 19.21 7.82
C LEU A 362 -4.66 18.04 8.44
N VAL A 363 -4.18 16.82 8.22
CA VAL A 363 -4.64 15.62 8.92
C VAL A 363 -3.59 15.11 9.90
N ALA A 364 -3.88 14.00 10.58
CA ALA A 364 -3.02 13.34 11.57
C ALA A 364 -1.51 13.40 11.24
N ASP A 365 -0.70 13.72 12.26
CA ASP A 365 0.73 13.99 12.14
C ASP A 365 1.10 14.98 11.02
N TYR A 366 0.25 16.00 10.81
CA TYR A 366 0.46 17.11 9.87
C TYR A 366 0.54 16.69 8.39
N HIS A 367 -0.07 15.56 8.04
CA HIS A 367 -0.14 15.05 6.67
C HIS A 367 -1.14 15.83 5.79
N PRO A 368 -1.12 15.63 4.45
CA PRO A 368 -2.00 16.32 3.52
C PRO A 368 -3.47 15.91 3.68
N THR A 369 -4.38 16.88 3.62
CA THR A 369 -5.82 16.57 3.53
C THR A 369 -6.18 16.01 2.15
N GLU A 370 -7.37 15.43 2.01
CA GLU A 370 -7.86 15.00 0.68
C GLU A 370 -7.92 16.17 -0.32
N LYS A 371 -8.19 17.39 0.15
CA LYS A 371 -8.17 18.60 -0.70
C LYS A 371 -6.78 18.84 -1.28
N THR A 372 -5.73 18.72 -0.46
CA THR A 372 -4.35 18.80 -0.92
C THR A 372 -4.01 17.65 -1.88
N HIS A 373 -4.41 16.42 -1.56
CA HIS A 373 -4.23 15.28 -2.47
C HIS A 373 -4.90 15.48 -3.84
N THR A 374 -6.08 16.09 -3.86
CA THR A 374 -6.79 16.40 -5.11
C THR A 374 -6.02 17.43 -5.93
N LYS A 375 -5.57 18.53 -5.33
CA LYS A 375 -4.72 19.55 -6.02
C LYS A 375 -3.45 18.94 -6.58
N ALA A 376 -2.76 18.09 -5.80
CA ALA A 376 -1.55 17.39 -6.24
C ALA A 376 -1.84 16.40 -7.38
N SER A 377 -2.96 15.69 -7.31
CA SER A 377 -3.40 14.77 -8.37
C SER A 377 -3.71 15.49 -9.66
N ASP A 378 -4.38 16.65 -9.62
CA ASP A 378 -4.70 17.43 -10.80
C ASP A 378 -3.43 17.94 -11.51
N ALA A 379 -2.48 18.47 -10.74
CA ALA A 379 -1.18 18.90 -11.25
C ALA A 379 -0.39 17.73 -11.88
N LEU A 380 -0.33 16.60 -11.18
CA LEU A 380 0.37 15.41 -11.68
C LEU A 380 -0.31 14.82 -12.91
N THR A 381 -1.64 14.77 -12.95
CA THR A 381 -2.42 14.33 -14.12
C THR A 381 -2.08 15.18 -15.34
N ALA A 382 -2.05 16.51 -15.19
CA ALA A 382 -1.74 17.42 -16.28
C ALA A 382 -0.31 17.20 -16.81
N GLU A 383 0.65 17.01 -15.91
CA GLU A 383 2.04 16.72 -16.29
C GLU A 383 2.17 15.36 -16.99
N ILE A 384 1.51 14.31 -16.49
CA ILE A 384 1.54 12.98 -17.11
C ILE A 384 0.98 13.03 -18.53
N LYS A 385 -0.18 13.68 -18.74
CA LYS A 385 -0.74 13.87 -20.09
C LYS A 385 0.23 14.57 -21.03
N ARG A 386 0.94 15.60 -20.52
CA ARG A 386 1.93 16.35 -21.30
C ARG A 386 3.13 15.49 -21.72
N ILE A 387 3.68 14.67 -20.82
CA ILE A 387 4.92 13.90 -21.08
C ILE A 387 4.66 12.56 -21.76
N MET A 388 3.51 11.94 -21.52
CA MET A 388 3.14 10.65 -22.10
C MET A 388 2.30 10.77 -23.37
N GLY A 389 1.60 11.90 -23.56
CA GLY A 389 0.66 12.07 -24.68
C GLY A 389 -0.62 11.26 -24.53
N TRP A 390 -1.02 10.95 -23.29
CA TRP A 390 -2.26 10.24 -22.95
C TRP A 390 -3.51 11.11 -23.05
#